data_AF-X0UW41-F1
#
_entry.id   AF-X0UW41-F1
#
_cell.length_a   1.000
_cell.length_b   1.000
_cell.length_c   1.000
_cell.angle_alpha   90.00
_cell.angle_beta   90.00
_cell.angle_gamma   90.00
#
_symmetry.space_group_name_H-M   'P 1'
#
loop_
_entity.id
_entity.type
_entity.pdbx_description
1 polymer ?
#
loop_
_entity_poly.entity_id
_entity_poly.type
_entity_poly.pdbx_seq_one_letter_code
_entity_poly.pdbx_strand_id
1 'polypeptide(L)' 'NAAGDGARMALLNIDKRAEADRMARRVDYIELTTEPDFHTVFSQAMWFPHMNDSFPNLKKAAGKGGG' A
#
# COMPACT_ATOMS: atom_id res chain seq x y z
N ASN A 1 -7.79 -12.44 4.36
CA ASN A 1 -7.08 -11.33 3.68
C ASN A 1 -8.11 -10.23 3.50
N ALA A 2 -7.69 -8.96 3.40
CA ALA A 2 -8.65 -7.85 3.39
C ALA A 2 -9.77 -8.02 2.34
N ALA A 3 -9.43 -8.55 1.15
CA ALA A 3 -10.40 -8.83 0.10
C ALA A 3 -11.46 -9.89 0.50
N GLY A 4 -11.04 -11.04 1.05
CA GLY A 4 -11.94 -12.10 1.48
C GLY A 4 -12.78 -11.72 2.70
N ASP A 5 -12.18 -10.98 3.64
CA ASP A 5 -12.88 -10.48 4.82
C ASP A 5 -13.97 -9.46 4.41
N GLY A 6 -13.63 -8.55 3.49
CA GLY A 6 -14.57 -7.61 2.89
C GLY A 6 -15.70 -8.29 2.11
N ALA A 7 -15.39 -9.33 1.33
CA ALA A 7 -16.40 -10.11 0.60
C ALA A 7 -17.39 -10.80 1.55
N ARG A 8 -16.90 -11.39 2.65
CA ARG A 8 -17.76 -11.99 3.69
C ARG A 8 -18.63 -10.93 4.35
N MET A 9 -18.09 -9.75 4.66
CA MET A 9 -18.86 -8.64 5.25
C MET A 9 -19.97 -8.15 4.31
N ALA A 10 -19.68 -7.95 3.02
CA ALA A 10 -20.68 -7.51 2.04
C ALA A 10 -21.75 -8.58 1.74
N LEU A 11 -21.41 -9.87 1.90
CA LEU A 11 -22.36 -10.97 1.77
C LEU A 11 -23.36 -10.99 2.94
N LEU A 12 -22.86 -10.85 4.17
CA LEU A 12 -23.66 -11.02 5.40
C LEU A 12 -24.37 -9.74 5.87
N ASN A 13 -24.01 -8.57 5.36
CA ASN A 13 -24.58 -7.29 5.78
C ASN A 13 -24.88 -6.36 4.59
N ILE A 14 -26.16 -5.99 4.44
CA ILE A 14 -26.66 -5.14 3.35
C ILE A 14 -26.12 -3.71 3.43
N ASP A 15 -26.00 -3.13 4.63
CA ASP A 15 -25.46 -1.77 4.81
C ASP A 15 -23.99 -1.72 4.43
N LYS A 16 -23.23 -2.77 4.76
CA LYS A 16 -21.82 -2.91 4.36
C LYS A 16 -21.66 -3.11 2.86
N ARG A 17 -22.59 -3.79 2.21
CA ARG A 17 -22.64 -3.87 0.74
C ARG A 17 -22.85 -2.49 0.12
N ALA A 18 -23.83 -1.73 0.61
CA ALA A 18 -24.08 -0.37 0.14
C ALA A 18 -22.89 0.57 0.43
N GLU A 19 -22.17 0.37 1.54
CA GLU A 19 -20.92 1.08 1.83
C GLU A 19 -19.83 0.77 0.81
N ALA A 20 -19.62 -0.50 0.47
CA ALA A 20 -18.66 -0.91 -0.55
C ALA A 20 -18.98 -0.24 -1.91
N ASP A 21 -20.25 -0.22 -2.32
CA ASP A 21 -20.68 0.45 -3.56
C ASP A 21 -20.42 1.95 -3.56
N ARG A 22 -20.64 2.63 -2.42
CA ARG A 22 -20.32 4.06 -2.28
C ARG A 22 -18.83 4.31 -2.37
N MET A 23 -18.01 3.47 -1.75
CA MET A 23 -16.55 3.63 -1.78
C MET A 23 -16.00 3.33 -3.18
N ALA A 24 -16.50 2.29 -3.86
CA ALA A 24 -16.07 1.98 -5.22
C ALA A 24 -16.24 3.16 -6.20
N ARG A 25 -17.27 3.99 -6.00
CA ARG A 25 -17.53 5.20 -6.80
C ARG A 25 -16.66 6.41 -6.42
N ARG A 26 -15.98 6.35 -5.28
CA ARG A 26 -15.12 7.42 -4.75
C ARG A 26 -13.62 7.15 -4.95
N VAL A 27 -13.28 5.95 -5.41
CA VAL A 27 -11.88 5.62 -5.68
C VAL A 27 -11.47 6.32 -6.98
N ASP A 28 -10.47 7.18 -6.88
CA ASP A 28 -9.81 7.77 -8.04
C ASP A 28 -8.72 6.82 -8.53
N TYR A 29 -8.76 6.50 -9.82
CA TYR A 29 -7.72 5.70 -10.45
C TYR A 29 -6.56 6.61 -10.90
N ILE A 30 -5.35 6.26 -10.48
CA ILE A 30 -4.12 6.91 -10.94
C ILE A 30 -3.41 5.94 -11.89
N GLU A 31 -3.18 6.39 -13.12
CA GLU A 31 -2.43 5.62 -14.11
C GLU A 31 -0.92 5.86 -13.94
N LEU A 32 -0.23 4.87 -13.38
CA LEU A 32 1.19 5.00 -13.02
C LEU A 32 2.12 5.28 -14.22
N THR A 33 1.73 4.90 -15.44
CA THR A 33 2.52 5.16 -16.66
C THR A 33 2.46 6.62 -17.09
N THR A 34 1.43 7.36 -16.68
CA THR A 34 1.27 8.78 -16.98
C THR A 34 1.64 9.68 -15.80
N GLU A 35 1.80 9.09 -14.60
CA GLU A 35 2.23 9.79 -13.40
C GLU A 35 3.69 10.28 -13.54
N PRO A 36 3.94 11.61 -13.61
CA PRO A 36 5.24 12.16 -14.02
C PRO A 36 6.43 11.66 -13.21
N ASP A 37 6.24 11.45 -11.91
CA ASP A 37 7.32 11.12 -10.98
C ASP A 37 7.44 9.61 -10.71
N PHE A 38 6.56 8.77 -11.27
CA PHE A 38 6.50 7.35 -10.93
C PHE A 38 7.84 6.64 -11.19
N HIS A 39 8.47 6.88 -12.34
CA HIS A 39 9.75 6.27 -12.66
C HIS A 39 10.84 6.66 -11.67
N THR A 40 10.89 7.94 -11.30
CA THR A 40 11.86 8.46 -10.33
C THR A 40 11.65 7.82 -8.95
N VAL A 41 10.42 7.81 -8.45
CA VAL A 41 10.07 7.21 -7.15
C VAL A 41 10.37 5.71 -7.15
N PHE A 42 9.96 4.99 -8.20
CA PHE A 42 10.21 3.57 -8.33
C PHE A 42 11.72 3.26 -8.33
N SER A 43 12.52 4.00 -9.11
CA SER A 43 13.97 3.82 -9.13
C SER A 43 14.63 4.09 -7.78
N GLN A 44 14.17 5.09 -7.02
CA GLN A 44 14.66 5.35 -5.67
C GLN A 44 14.29 4.23 -4.69
N ALA A 45 13.10 3.65 -4.82
CA ALA A 45 12.61 2.56 -3.98
C ALA A 45 13.28 1.20 -4.21
N MET A 46 13.96 1.02 -5.35
CA MET A 46 14.70 -0.22 -5.64
C MET A 46 16.01 -0.36 -4.85
N TRP A 47 16.54 0.71 -4.26
CA TRP A 47 17.69 0.64 -3.38
C TRP A 47 17.30 0.09 -2.01
N PHE A 48 18.13 -0.74 -1.38
CA PHE A 48 17.87 -1.22 -0.03
C PHE A 48 18.48 -0.28 1.03
N PRO A 49 17.69 0.28 1.96
CA PRO A 49 16.22 0.14 2.10
C PRO A 49 15.40 1.14 1.26
N HIS A 50 16.02 2.24 0.83
CA HIS A 50 15.57 3.21 -0.18
C HIS A 50 16.79 4.07 -0.53
N MET A 51 16.74 4.79 -1.65
CA MET A 51 17.83 5.67 -2.04
C MET A 51 17.98 6.86 -1.08
N ASN A 52 16.86 7.45 -0.64
CA ASN A 52 16.84 8.70 0.14
C ASN A 52 16.02 8.63 1.44
N ASP A 53 15.12 7.66 1.59
CA ASP A 53 14.13 7.68 2.68
C ASP A 53 14.73 7.06 3.93
N SER A 54 14.36 7.58 5.10
CA SER A 54 14.84 7.05 6.37
C SER A 54 14.06 5.80 6.78
N PHE A 55 14.76 4.73 7.17
CA PHE A 55 14.15 3.50 7.73
C PHE A 55 14.58 3.35 9.19
N PRO A 56 14.03 4.15 10.12
CA PRO A 56 14.48 4.20 11.51
C PRO A 56 14.35 2.84 12.22
N ASN A 57 13.37 2.03 11.83
CA ASN A 57 13.14 0.71 12.40
C ASN A 57 14.05 -0.39 11.83
N LEU A 58 14.79 -0.14 10.75
CA LEU A 58 15.68 -1.14 10.16
C LEU A 58 16.86 -1.47 11.08
N LYS A 59 17.40 -0.48 11.80
CA LYS A 59 18.45 -0.69 12.80
C LYS A 59 18.00 -1.55 13.99
N LYS A 60 16.68 -1.63 14.23
CA LYS A 60 16.09 -2.46 15.28
C LYS A 60 15.87 -3.91 14.82
N ALA A 61 15.54 -4.10 13.53
CA ALA A 61 15.32 -5.41 12.92
C ALA A 61 16.63 -6.12 12.54
N ALA A 62 17.61 -5.38 12.02
CA ALA A 62 18.98 -5.84 11.87
C ALA A 62 19.66 -5.79 13.25
N GLY A 63 19.36 -6.77 14.10
CA GLY A 63 20.03 -6.91 15.39
C GLY A 63 21.55 -6.80 15.23
N LYS A 64 22.21 -6.13 16.17
CA LYS A 64 23.67 -5.89 16.21
C LYS A 64 24.45 -7.08 15.62
N GLY A 65 24.87 -6.97 14.37
CA GLY A 65 26.05 -7.67 13.87
C GLY A 65 27.26 -6.99 14.51
N GLY A 66 27.61 -7.44 15.71
CA GLY A 66 28.90 -7.15 16.32
C GLY A 66 29.95 -8.10 15.75
N GLY A 67 31.09 -7.54 15.34
CA GLY A 67 32.25 -8.26 14.82
C GLY A 67 32.63 -7.74 13.44
#